data_AF-A0A523K3S2-F1
#
_entry.id   AF-A0A523K3S2-F1
#
_cell.length_a   1.000
_cell.length_b   1.000
_cell.length_c   1.000
_cell.angle_alpha   90.00
_cell.angle_beta   90.00
_cell.angle_gamma   90.00
#
_symmetry.space_group_name_H-M   'P 1'
#
loop_
_entity.id
_entity.type
_entity.pdbx_description
1 polymer ?
#
loop_
_entity_poly.entity_id
_entity_poly.type
_entity_poly.pdbx_seq_one_letter_code
_entity_poly.pdbx_strand_id
1 'polypeptide(L)' 'MATVFETPADLKNAIGKQLGVSDWLEIDQQRIDKFADATGDHQWIHVDPARAKNGPFG' A
#
# COMPACT_ATOMS: atom_id res chain seq x y z
N MET A 1 -11.68 12.55 -5.08
CA MET A 1 -12.22 12.47 -6.46
C MET A 1 -11.07 12.27 -7.42
N ALA A 2 -11.21 11.35 -8.39
CA ALA A 2 -10.16 11.08 -9.37
C ALA A 2 -10.09 12.21 -10.41
N THR A 3 -8.88 12.59 -10.80
CA THR A 3 -8.66 13.44 -11.97
C THR A 3 -8.77 12.57 -13.21
N VAL A 4 -9.70 12.88 -14.12
CA VAL A 4 -9.92 12.13 -15.36
C VAL A 4 -9.31 12.91 -16.52
N PHE A 5 -8.55 12.20 -17.36
CA PHE A 5 -7.97 12.72 -18.60
C PHE A 5 -8.63 11.99 -19.77
N GLU A 6 -9.07 12.75 -20.78
CA GLU A 6 -9.77 12.20 -21.95
C GLU A 6 -8.84 11.34 -22.81
N THR A 7 -7.57 11.74 -22.94
CA THR A 7 -6.56 10.98 -23.69
C THR A 7 -5.24 10.87 -22.91
N PRO A 8 -4.40 9.85 -23.21
CA PRO A 8 -3.06 9.75 -22.61
C PRO A 8 -2.16 10.96 -22.90
N ALA A 9 -2.39 11.67 -24.01
CA ALA A 9 -1.60 12.85 -24.37
C ALA A 9 -1.80 14.01 -23.38
N ASP A 10 -2.98 14.12 -22.77
CA ASP A 10 -3.34 15.21 -21.86
C ASP A 10 -2.57 15.18 -20.54
N LEU A 11 -1.99 14.04 -20.16
CA LEU A 11 -1.15 13.88 -18.97
C LEU A 11 0.06 14.82 -18.98
N LYS A 12 0.62 15.12 -20.16
CA LYS A 12 1.76 16.04 -20.28
C LYS A 12 1.44 17.43 -19.74
N ASN A 13 0.18 17.86 -19.84
CA ASN A 13 -0.30 19.15 -19.35
C ASN A 13 -0.51 19.18 -17.82
N ALA A 14 -0.31 18.03 -17.15
CA ALA A 14 -0.44 17.89 -15.71
C ALA A 14 0.92 17.79 -14.99
N ILE A 15 2.05 17.91 -15.70
CA ILE A 15 3.39 17.95 -15.08
C ILE A 15 3.41 19.07 -14.02
N GLY A 16 3.81 18.71 -12.80
CA GLY A 16 3.87 19.63 -11.65
C GLY A 16 2.54 19.87 -10.93
N LYS A 17 1.42 19.28 -11.38
CA LYS A 17 0.12 19.37 -10.69
C LYS A 17 -0.06 18.23 -9.69
N GLN A 18 -0.64 18.54 -8.53
CA GLN A 18 -1.10 17.51 -7.59
C GLN A 18 -2.47 16.98 -8.07
N LEU A 19 -2.61 15.65 -8.18
CA LEU A 19 -3.81 14.99 -8.74
C LEU A 19 -4.84 14.58 -7.69
N GLY A 20 -4.58 14.91 -6.42
CA GLY A 20 -5.37 14.51 -5.26
C GLY A 20 -4.66 13.46 -4.41
N VAL A 21 -5.34 13.04 -3.34
CA VAL A 21 -4.95 11.93 -2.47
C VAL A 21 -6.04 10.87 -2.55
N SER A 22 -5.67 9.60 -2.32
CA SER A 22 -6.65 8.54 -2.15
C SER A 22 -7.35 8.68 -0.80
N ASP A 23 -8.44 7.94 -0.65
CA ASP A 23 -8.98 7.67 0.68
C ASP A 23 -7.97 6.82 1.50
N TRP A 24 -8.17 6.80 2.80
CA TRP A 24 -7.44 5.91 3.68
C TRP A 24 -7.73 4.46 3.32
N LEU A 25 -6.68 3.63 3.33
CA LEU A 25 -6.78 2.19 3.13
C LEU A 25 -6.38 1.50 4.43
N GLU A 26 -7.26 0.66 4.95
CA GLU A 26 -6.95 -0.21 6.07
C GLU A 26 -5.94 -1.28 5.64
N ILE A 27 -4.90 -1.47 6.47
CA ILE A 27 -3.90 -2.52 6.29
C ILE A 27 -4.17 -3.60 7.34
N ASP A 28 -4.86 -4.65 6.93
CA ASP A 28 -5.14 -5.81 7.77
C ASP A 28 -4.05 -6.88 7.65
N GLN A 29 -4.11 -7.87 8.56
CA GLN A 29 -3.15 -8.98 8.58
C GLN A 29 -3.23 -9.82 7.30
N GLN A 30 -4.43 -10.03 6.75
CA GLN A 30 -4.61 -10.87 5.55
C GLN A 30 -3.88 -10.29 4.33
N ARG A 31 -3.88 -8.97 4.17
CA ARG A 31 -3.14 -8.28 3.12
C ARG A 31 -1.63 -8.44 3.30
N ILE A 32 -1.14 -8.37 4.54
CA ILE A 32 0.28 -8.57 4.86
C ILE A 32 0.70 -10.02 4.57
N ASP A 33 -0.10 -11.00 4.98
CA ASP A 33 0.18 -12.42 4.74
C ASP A 33 0.26 -12.74 3.24
N LYS A 34 -0.69 -12.20 2.44
CA LYS A 34 -0.65 -12.35 0.97
C LYS A 34 0.58 -11.72 0.35
N PHE A 35 1.06 -10.61 0.89
CA PHE A 35 2.28 -9.96 0.41
C PHE A 35 3.51 -10.81 0.74
N ALA A 36 3.58 -11.38 1.95
CA ALA A 36 4.62 -12.33 2.33
C ALA A 36 4.62 -13.55 1.41
N ASP A 37 3.45 -14.15 1.12
CA ASP A 37 3.32 -15.27 0.20
C ASP A 37 3.78 -14.93 -1.22
N ALA A 38 3.46 -13.73 -1.71
CA ALA A 38 3.84 -13.29 -3.05
C ALA A 38 5.33 -13.00 -3.20
N THR A 39 6.00 -12.55 -2.14
CA THR A 39 7.40 -12.11 -2.16
C THR A 39 8.37 -13.11 -1.54
N GLY A 40 7.87 -14.08 -0.77
CA GLY A 40 8.66 -14.99 0.06
C GLY A 40 9.20 -14.36 1.34
N ASP A 41 8.79 -13.14 1.69
CA ASP A 41 9.20 -12.48 2.93
C ASP A 41 8.26 -12.84 4.09
N HIS A 42 8.53 -13.99 4.69
CA HIS A 42 7.83 -14.46 5.88
C HIS A 42 8.58 -14.10 7.18
N GLN A 43 9.29 -12.96 7.22
CA GLN A 43 9.91 -12.53 8.48
C GLN A 43 8.85 -12.42 9.57
N TRP A 44 9.12 -12.99 10.75
CA TRP A 44 8.11 -13.17 11.82
C TRP A 44 7.41 -11.88 12.28
N ILE A 45 8.06 -10.74 12.11
CA ILE A 45 7.45 -9.43 12.43
C ILE A 45 6.25 -9.09 11.52
N HIS A 46 6.14 -9.76 10.37
CA HIS A 46 5.07 -9.56 9.39
C HIS A 46 3.94 -10.57 9.56
N VAL A 47 4.25 -11.84 9.85
CA VAL A 47 3.30 -12.97 9.71
C VAL A 47 2.97 -13.71 11.01
N ASP A 48 3.63 -13.40 12.13
CA ASP A 48 3.35 -14.00 13.43
C ASP A 48 2.92 -12.93 14.43
N PRO A 49 1.61 -12.61 14.53
CA PRO A 49 1.11 -11.57 15.42
C PRO A 49 1.41 -11.84 16.90
N ALA A 50 1.41 -13.11 17.33
CA ALA A 50 1.67 -13.46 18.73
C ALA A 50 3.12 -13.18 19.12
N ARG A 51 4.06 -13.48 18.22
CA ARG A 51 5.47 -13.16 18.41
C ARG A 51 5.75 -11.67 18.18
N ALA A 52 5.17 -11.07 17.14
CA ALA A 52 5.27 -9.64 16.81
C ALA A 52 4.90 -8.77 18.02
N LYS A 53 3.83 -9.14 18.74
CA LYS A 53 3.36 -8.49 19.96
C LYS A 53 4.44 -8.26 21.04
N ASN A 54 5.44 -9.13 21.09
CA ASN A 54 6.51 -9.05 22.09
C ASN A 54 7.80 -8.48 21.50
N GLY A 55 7.75 -8.00 20.27
CA GLY A 55 8.86 -7.46 19.51
C GLY A 55 8.98 -5.94 19.63
N PRO A 56 9.91 -5.33 18.88
CA PRO A 56 10.18 -3.89 18.95
C PRO A 56 9.07 -3.00 18.39
N PHE A 57 8.05 -3.60 17.76
CA PHE A 57 6.95 -2.88 17.09
C PHE A 57 5.61 -2.96 17.85
N GLY A 58 5.58 -3.75 18.94
CA GLY A 58 4.45 -3.85 19.88
C GLY A 58 3.58 -5.07 19.71
#